data_AF-Q5EGS6-F1
#
_entry.id   AF-Q5EGS6-F1
#
_cell.length_a   1.000
_cell.length_b   1.000
_cell.length_c   1.000
_cell.angle_alpha   90.00
_cell.angle_beta   90.00
_cell.angle_gamma   90.00
#
_symmetry.space_group_name_H-M   'P 1'
#
loop_
_entity.id
_entity.type
_entity.pdbx_description
1 polymer ?
#
loop_
_entity_poly.entity_id
_entity_poly.type
_entity_poly.pdbx_seq_one_letter_code
_entity_poly.pdbx_strand_id
1 'polypeptide(L)'
;ILNPVVEGARIVGIGEGAHFVAEFSLARASLIRYFVERHDFNAIGLECGAIQASRLSEWLNSTAGAHELERFSDTLTFSLYGSVLIWVKSYLRESGRKLQLVGIDLPNTLNPRDDLAQLAEIIQVIDHLMKPHVDALTQLLTSIDGQSAVISSAKWGELETAQQEKAISGVTRLKLRLASLAPVLKNHVNSDFFRKASDRIESIEYTLETLRVMKAFFDGTSLEGDTSVRDSYMAGVVDGMVRANPDVRIILLAHNNHLQKTPVSFSGELTAVPMGQHLAEREEGDYRAIAFT
;
A
#
# COMPACT_ATOMS: atom_id res chain seq x y z
N ILE A 1 -25.54 -17.95 0.59
CA ILE A 1 -25.26 -17.05 1.74
C ILE A 1 -24.41 -15.86 1.30
N LEU A 2 -23.28 -16.05 0.59
CA LEU A 2 -22.43 -14.92 0.19
C LEU A 2 -22.92 -14.12 -1.02
N ASN A 3 -23.68 -14.70 -1.96
CA ASN A 3 -24.17 -13.98 -3.15
C ASN A 3 -24.85 -12.63 -2.82
N PRO A 4 -25.84 -12.55 -1.91
CA PRO A 4 -26.49 -11.27 -1.59
C PRO A 4 -25.57 -10.28 -0.86
N VAL A 5 -24.49 -10.76 -0.23
CA VAL A 5 -23.57 -9.92 0.56
C VAL A 5 -22.67 -9.08 -0.34
N VAL A 6 -22.30 -9.62 -1.50
CA VAL A 6 -21.35 -9.00 -2.44
C VAL A 6 -21.99 -8.59 -3.77
N GLU A 7 -23.31 -8.73 -3.88
CA GLU A 7 -24.04 -8.36 -5.09
C GLU A 7 -23.84 -6.87 -5.42
N GLY A 8 -23.48 -6.60 -6.67
CA GLY A 8 -23.21 -5.26 -7.18
C GLY A 8 -21.87 -4.64 -6.75
N ALA A 9 -21.10 -5.28 -5.88
CA ALA A 9 -19.83 -4.74 -5.38
C ALA A 9 -18.66 -5.06 -6.32
N ARG A 10 -17.84 -4.04 -6.60
CA ARG A 10 -16.53 -4.15 -7.28
C ARG A 10 -15.38 -4.16 -6.30
N ILE A 11 -15.61 -3.76 -5.05
CA ILE A 11 -14.59 -3.71 -4.01
C ILE A 11 -15.05 -4.56 -2.82
N VAL A 12 -14.32 -5.63 -2.52
CA VAL A 12 -14.61 -6.51 -1.38
C VAL A 12 -13.39 -6.64 -0.48
N GLY A 13 -13.48 -6.14 0.75
CA GLY A 13 -12.50 -6.38 1.79
C GLY A 13 -12.67 -7.74 2.45
N ILE A 14 -11.58 -8.48 2.63
CA ILE A 14 -11.50 -9.71 3.42
C ILE A 14 -10.50 -9.49 4.56
N GLY A 15 -11.05 -9.12 5.70
CA GLY A 15 -10.32 -8.75 6.89
C GLY A 15 -9.83 -9.93 7.73
N GLU A 16 -8.81 -9.65 8.53
CA GLU A 16 -8.36 -10.52 9.62
C GLU A 16 -8.33 -9.73 10.93
N GLY A 17 -8.78 -10.34 12.03
CA GLY A 17 -8.78 -9.72 13.35
C GLY A 17 -7.43 -9.78 14.08
N ALA A 18 -6.50 -10.57 13.55
CA ALA A 18 -5.12 -10.68 14.02
C ALA A 18 -4.23 -11.16 12.86
N HIS A 19 -2.99 -10.68 12.83
CA HIS A 19 -1.99 -11.17 11.87
C HIS A 19 -1.44 -12.54 12.28
N PHE A 20 -0.88 -13.26 11.30
CA PHE A 20 -0.16 -14.53 11.48
C PHE A 20 -1.03 -15.71 11.96
N VAL A 21 -2.32 -15.69 11.66
CA VAL A 21 -3.26 -16.78 11.93
C VAL A 21 -3.46 -17.62 10.66
N ALA A 22 -3.10 -18.91 10.73
CA ALA A 22 -3.14 -19.81 9.57
C ALA A 22 -4.56 -20.01 9.03
N GLU A 23 -5.55 -20.08 9.92
CA GLU A 23 -6.97 -20.24 9.61
C GLU A 23 -7.51 -19.08 8.78
N PHE A 24 -7.08 -17.84 9.06
CA PHE A 24 -7.46 -16.68 8.27
C PHE A 24 -6.89 -16.75 6.86
N SER A 25 -5.67 -17.27 6.68
CA SER A 25 -5.10 -17.51 5.35
C SER A 25 -5.92 -18.54 4.55
N LEU A 26 -6.34 -19.63 5.18
CA LEU A 26 -7.19 -20.65 4.54
C LEU A 26 -8.59 -20.12 4.19
N ALA A 27 -9.17 -19.31 5.07
CA ALA A 27 -10.46 -18.66 4.83
C ALA A 27 -10.37 -17.63 3.70
N ARG A 28 -9.31 -16.80 3.67
CA ARG A 28 -9.01 -15.88 2.57
C ARG A 28 -8.89 -16.62 1.24
N ALA A 29 -8.12 -17.71 1.18
CA ALA A 29 -7.99 -18.54 -0.03
C ALA A 29 -9.36 -19.04 -0.54
N SER A 30 -10.21 -19.53 0.37
CA SER A 30 -11.55 -20.02 0.02
C SER A 30 -12.46 -18.92 -0.54
N LEU A 31 -12.44 -17.73 0.07
CA LEU A 31 -13.20 -16.59 -0.41
C LEU A 31 -12.66 -16.01 -1.73
N ILE A 32 -11.34 -15.93 -1.89
CA ILE A 32 -10.70 -15.52 -3.16
C ILE A 32 -11.19 -16.44 -4.27
N ARG A 33 -11.10 -17.76 -4.10
CA ARG A 33 -11.60 -18.73 -5.08
C ARG A 33 -13.05 -18.44 -5.45
N TYR A 34 -13.91 -18.28 -4.44
CA TYR A 34 -15.33 -18.03 -4.65
C TYR A 34 -15.59 -16.74 -5.42
N PHE A 35 -14.95 -15.63 -5.06
CA PHE A 35 -15.12 -14.35 -5.75
C PHE A 35 -14.58 -14.36 -7.17
N VAL A 36 -13.46 -15.03 -7.40
CA VAL A 36 -12.86 -15.16 -8.74
C VAL A 36 -13.71 -16.07 -9.64
N GLU A 37 -14.25 -17.18 -9.12
CA GLU A 37 -15.03 -18.13 -9.91
C GLU A 37 -16.49 -17.72 -10.13
N ARG A 38 -17.10 -17.01 -9.18
CA ARG A 38 -18.55 -16.73 -9.18
C ARG A 38 -18.91 -15.27 -9.42
N HIS A 39 -17.97 -14.34 -9.22
CA HIS A 39 -18.24 -12.90 -9.23
C HIS A 39 -17.23 -12.08 -10.05
N ASP A 40 -16.40 -12.78 -10.84
CA ASP A 40 -15.43 -12.20 -11.80
C ASP A 40 -14.44 -11.20 -11.18
N PHE A 41 -14.09 -11.39 -9.90
CA PHE A 41 -13.00 -10.63 -9.29
C PHE A 41 -11.67 -10.95 -9.99
N ASN A 42 -10.91 -9.92 -10.31
CA ASN A 42 -9.72 -10.00 -11.17
C ASN A 42 -8.48 -9.31 -10.59
N ALA A 43 -8.58 -8.71 -9.40
CA ALA A 43 -7.46 -8.09 -8.70
C ALA A 43 -7.47 -8.43 -7.20
N ILE A 44 -6.27 -8.44 -6.60
CA ILE A 44 -6.04 -8.57 -5.16
C ILE A 44 -5.19 -7.37 -4.69
N GLY A 45 -5.73 -6.58 -3.76
CA GLY A 45 -5.02 -5.54 -3.04
C GLY A 45 -4.39 -6.09 -1.75
N LEU A 46 -3.12 -5.77 -1.51
CA LEU A 46 -2.35 -6.17 -0.33
C LEU A 46 -1.90 -4.93 0.46
N GLU A 47 -1.84 -5.05 1.79
CA GLU A 47 -1.28 -4.05 2.72
C GLU A 47 0.25 -3.98 2.56
N CYS A 48 0.70 -3.54 1.39
CA CYS A 48 2.09 -3.33 1.04
C CYS A 48 2.22 -2.27 -0.05
N GLY A 49 3.46 -1.80 -0.25
CA GLY A 49 3.82 -0.81 -1.24
C GLY A 49 3.65 -1.31 -2.67
N ALA A 50 3.43 -0.38 -3.60
CA ALA A 50 3.32 -0.69 -5.03
C ALA A 50 4.54 -1.45 -5.58
N ILE A 51 5.75 -1.15 -5.10
CA ILE A 51 6.99 -1.84 -5.51
C ILE A 51 7.00 -3.29 -5.01
N GLN A 52 6.62 -3.52 -3.75
CA GLN A 52 6.51 -4.86 -3.18
C GLN A 52 5.48 -5.70 -3.96
N ALA A 53 4.30 -5.14 -4.24
CA ALA A 53 3.28 -5.81 -5.04
C ALA A 53 3.71 -6.09 -6.49
N SER A 54 4.52 -5.22 -7.09
CA SER A 54 5.11 -5.46 -8.42
C SER A 54 6.02 -6.69 -8.41
N ARG A 55 6.93 -6.79 -7.44
CA ARG A 55 7.83 -7.95 -7.29
C ARG A 55 7.04 -9.24 -7.05
N LEU A 56 5.99 -9.19 -6.21
CA LEU A 56 5.09 -10.32 -6.00
C LEU A 56 4.32 -10.70 -7.27
N SER A 57 3.91 -9.73 -8.09
CA SER A 57 3.26 -9.97 -9.38
C SER A 57 4.21 -10.66 -10.36
N GLU A 58 5.48 -10.24 -10.41
CA GLU A 58 6.51 -10.90 -11.20
C GLU A 58 6.68 -12.36 -10.78
N TRP A 59 6.77 -12.61 -9.47
CA TRP A 59 6.83 -13.98 -8.96
C TRP A 59 5.62 -14.81 -9.36
N LEU A 60 4.39 -14.29 -9.17
CA LEU A 60 3.16 -15.00 -9.52
C LEU A 60 3.15 -15.44 -10.99
N ASN A 61 3.58 -14.56 -11.89
CA ASN A 61 3.57 -14.79 -13.34
C ASN A 61 4.80 -15.54 -13.88
N SER A 62 5.84 -15.72 -13.06
CA SER A 62 7.06 -16.44 -13.45
C SER A 62 6.94 -17.96 -13.30
N THR A 63 7.95 -18.68 -13.79
CA THR A 63 8.15 -20.13 -13.56
C THR A 63 8.75 -20.47 -12.19
N ALA A 64 9.11 -19.47 -11.37
CA ALA A 64 9.71 -19.66 -10.07
C ALA A 64 8.79 -20.47 -9.13
N GLY A 65 9.38 -21.29 -8.27
CA GLY A 65 8.64 -22.14 -7.33
C GLY A 65 8.14 -21.40 -6.09
N ALA A 66 7.34 -22.10 -5.26
CA ALA A 66 6.89 -21.60 -3.96
C ALA A 66 8.06 -21.27 -3.01
N HIS A 67 9.10 -22.10 -3.03
CA HIS A 67 10.32 -21.93 -2.22
C HIS A 67 11.15 -20.69 -2.61
N GLU A 68 10.83 -20.02 -3.71
CA GLU A 68 11.54 -18.83 -4.18
C GLU A 68 10.82 -17.53 -3.83
N LEU A 69 9.62 -17.59 -3.22
CA LEU A 69 8.82 -16.40 -2.91
C LEU A 69 9.60 -15.36 -2.09
N GLU A 70 10.43 -15.79 -1.15
CA GLU A 70 11.27 -14.92 -0.32
C GLU A 70 12.25 -14.05 -1.12
N ARG A 71 12.56 -14.40 -2.38
CA ARG A 71 13.38 -13.57 -3.27
C ARG A 71 12.63 -12.36 -3.82
N PHE A 72 11.30 -12.38 -3.74
CA PHE A 72 10.40 -11.37 -4.29
C PHE A 72 9.62 -10.61 -3.20
N SER A 73 9.76 -11.00 -1.94
CA SER A 73 9.10 -10.41 -0.79
C SER A 73 10.09 -10.15 0.33
N ASP A 74 9.93 -9.07 1.08
CA ASP A 74 10.57 -8.96 2.39
C ASP A 74 9.96 -9.94 3.40
N THR A 75 10.62 -10.08 4.56
CA THR A 75 10.24 -11.00 5.63
C THR A 75 8.83 -10.73 6.18
N LEU A 76 8.41 -9.47 6.31
CA LEU A 76 7.11 -9.13 6.88
C LEU A 76 5.98 -9.49 5.90
N THR A 77 6.13 -9.10 4.63
CA THR A 77 5.21 -9.44 3.55
C THR A 77 5.09 -10.95 3.38
N PHE A 78 6.22 -11.67 3.41
CA PHE A 78 6.22 -13.14 3.37
C PHE A 78 5.43 -13.72 4.54
N SER A 79 5.66 -13.21 5.75
CA SER A 79 5.00 -13.70 6.97
C SER A 79 3.49 -13.45 6.96
N LEU A 80 3.05 -12.32 6.42
CA LEU A 80 1.63 -11.94 6.33
C LEU A 80 0.89 -12.69 5.22
N TYR A 81 1.51 -12.83 4.05
CA TYR A 81 0.80 -13.24 2.84
C TYR A 81 1.35 -14.50 2.18
N GLY A 82 2.46 -15.06 2.65
CA GLY A 82 3.16 -16.16 1.98
C GLY A 82 2.27 -17.38 1.72
N SER A 83 1.53 -17.83 2.74
CA SER A 83 0.63 -18.97 2.61
C SER A 83 -0.48 -18.74 1.57
N VAL A 84 -1.14 -17.57 1.60
CA VAL A 84 -2.21 -17.27 0.63
C VAL A 84 -1.65 -17.04 -0.77
N LEU A 85 -0.47 -16.43 -0.93
CA LEU A 85 0.16 -16.20 -2.22
C LEU A 85 0.64 -17.49 -2.90
N ILE A 86 1.21 -18.44 -2.13
CA ILE A 86 1.56 -19.78 -2.60
C ILE A 86 0.32 -20.52 -3.10
N TRP A 87 -0.78 -20.42 -2.34
CA TRP A 87 -2.05 -20.98 -2.76
C TRP A 87 -2.57 -20.31 -4.05
N VAL A 88 -2.57 -18.96 -4.11
CA VAL A 88 -3.00 -18.19 -5.30
C VAL A 88 -2.21 -18.61 -6.53
N LYS A 89 -0.88 -18.71 -6.45
CA LYS A 89 -0.05 -19.15 -7.58
C LYS A 89 -0.45 -20.52 -8.11
N SER A 90 -0.68 -21.47 -7.21
CA SER A 90 -1.08 -22.83 -7.55
C SER A 90 -2.46 -22.83 -8.21
N TYR A 91 -3.42 -22.10 -7.62
CA TYR A 91 -4.77 -21.92 -8.15
C TYR A 91 -4.78 -21.28 -9.55
N LEU A 92 -3.99 -20.23 -9.79
CA LEU A 92 -3.91 -19.58 -11.10
C LEU A 92 -3.35 -20.51 -12.17
N ARG A 93 -2.32 -21.30 -11.83
CA ARG A 93 -1.74 -22.31 -12.74
C ARG A 93 -2.76 -23.39 -13.10
N GLU A 94 -3.52 -23.87 -12.13
CA GLU A 94 -4.50 -24.95 -12.34
C GLU A 94 -5.76 -24.47 -13.09
N SER A 95 -6.23 -23.27 -12.78
CA SER A 95 -7.45 -22.71 -13.37
C SER A 95 -7.23 -21.99 -14.70
N GLY A 96 -5.99 -21.60 -15.02
CA GLY A 96 -5.66 -20.76 -16.18
C GLY A 96 -6.14 -19.32 -16.06
N ARG A 97 -6.65 -18.90 -14.90
CA ARG A 97 -7.12 -17.54 -14.65
C ARG A 97 -5.96 -16.58 -14.43
N LYS A 98 -6.25 -15.29 -14.54
CA LYS A 98 -5.31 -14.20 -14.29
C LYS A 98 -5.82 -13.31 -13.16
N LEU A 99 -4.91 -12.88 -12.29
CA LEU A 99 -5.18 -11.90 -11.25
C LEU A 99 -4.06 -10.87 -11.23
N GLN A 100 -4.43 -9.61 -11.04
CA GLN A 100 -3.51 -8.53 -10.77
C GLN A 100 -3.25 -8.42 -9.26
N LEU A 101 -1.99 -8.29 -8.83
CA LEU A 101 -1.71 -7.82 -7.47
C LEU A 101 -1.51 -6.31 -7.47
N VAL A 102 -1.98 -5.69 -6.39
CA VAL A 102 -1.94 -4.24 -6.20
C VAL A 102 -1.44 -3.98 -4.79
N GLY A 103 -0.41 -3.15 -4.67
CA GLY A 103 0.01 -2.62 -3.38
C GLY A 103 -0.89 -1.45 -3.06
N ILE A 104 -1.79 -1.63 -2.10
CA ILE A 104 -2.78 -0.61 -1.75
C ILE A 104 -2.31 0.30 -0.62
N ASP A 105 -1.06 0.18 -0.19
CA ASP A 105 -0.53 0.87 0.98
C ASP A 105 0.87 1.43 0.70
N LEU A 106 1.43 2.07 1.72
CA LEU A 106 2.84 2.40 1.84
C LEU A 106 3.67 1.12 1.97
N PRO A 107 5.01 1.18 1.86
CA PRO A 107 5.85 0.06 2.26
C PRO A 107 5.40 -0.41 3.65
N ASN A 108 5.05 -1.69 3.81
CA ASN A 108 4.48 -2.18 5.08
C ASN A 108 5.46 -2.11 6.27
N THR A 109 6.74 -1.91 5.97
CA THR A 109 7.80 -1.62 6.94
C THR A 109 7.99 -0.13 7.19
N LEU A 110 7.29 0.75 6.47
CA LEU A 110 7.48 2.21 6.37
C LEU A 110 8.91 2.62 5.99
N ASN A 111 9.68 1.71 5.38
CA ASN A 111 11.01 2.00 4.88
C ASN A 111 10.92 2.60 3.47
N PRO A 112 11.31 3.87 3.25
CA PRO A 112 11.15 4.55 1.97
C PRO A 112 12.23 4.22 0.93
N ARG A 113 13.18 3.32 1.24
CA ARG A 113 14.38 3.08 0.43
C ARG A 113 14.07 2.69 -1.02
N ASP A 114 13.15 1.75 -1.22
CA ASP A 114 12.80 1.28 -2.57
C ASP A 114 12.11 2.37 -3.39
N ASP A 115 11.18 3.12 -2.77
CA ASP A 115 10.51 4.25 -3.41
C ASP A 115 11.50 5.38 -3.77
N LEU A 116 12.46 5.68 -2.89
CA LEU A 116 13.53 6.66 -3.14
C LEU A 116 14.46 6.22 -4.26
N ALA A 117 14.84 4.93 -4.30
CA ALA A 117 15.67 4.39 -5.37
C ALA A 117 14.98 4.50 -6.73
N GLN A 118 13.71 4.07 -6.82
CA GLN A 118 12.93 4.21 -8.06
C GLN A 118 12.72 5.69 -8.43
N LEU A 119 12.48 6.57 -7.45
CA LEU A 119 12.34 8.00 -7.70
C LEU A 119 13.65 8.60 -8.25
N ALA A 120 14.80 8.20 -7.73
CA ALA A 120 16.10 8.69 -8.19
C ALA A 120 16.35 8.32 -9.67
N GLU A 121 16.01 7.11 -10.08
CA GLU A 121 16.09 6.68 -11.49
C GLU A 121 15.15 7.49 -12.39
N ILE A 122 13.90 7.70 -11.96
CA ILE A 122 12.91 8.45 -12.74
C ILE A 122 13.31 9.92 -12.84
N ILE A 123 13.69 10.56 -11.73
CA ILE A 123 14.07 11.98 -11.66
C ILE A 123 15.31 12.27 -12.49
N GLN A 124 16.26 11.34 -12.58
CA GLN A 124 17.41 11.47 -13.48
C GLN A 124 16.99 11.68 -14.95
N VAL A 125 15.86 11.11 -15.36
CA VAL A 125 15.31 11.25 -16.73
C VAL A 125 14.42 12.47 -16.84
N ILE A 126 13.48 12.66 -15.89
CA ILE A 126 12.44 13.70 -16.04
C ILE A 126 12.91 15.10 -15.64
N ASP A 127 13.76 15.23 -14.62
CA ASP A 127 14.19 16.51 -14.05
C ASP A 127 15.54 16.33 -13.33
N HIS A 128 16.60 16.08 -14.11
CA HIS A 128 17.94 15.76 -13.60
C HIS A 128 18.48 16.82 -12.61
N LEU A 129 18.01 18.07 -12.68
CA LEU A 129 18.36 19.13 -11.73
C LEU A 129 17.92 18.81 -10.28
N MET A 130 16.89 17.98 -10.12
CA MET A 130 16.43 17.51 -8.82
C MET A 130 17.12 16.23 -8.36
N LYS A 131 17.92 15.56 -9.20
CA LYS A 131 18.62 14.32 -8.82
C LYS A 131 19.48 14.49 -7.55
N PRO A 132 20.31 15.55 -7.40
CA PRO A 132 21.07 15.75 -6.17
C PRO A 132 20.20 15.95 -4.92
N HIS A 133 18.98 16.46 -5.08
CA HIS A 133 18.04 16.64 -3.97
C HIS A 133 17.45 15.30 -3.53
N VAL A 134 17.11 14.43 -4.49
CA VAL A 134 16.68 13.04 -4.19
C VAL A 134 17.82 12.27 -3.52
N ASP A 135 19.05 12.41 -4.01
CA ASP A 135 20.21 11.73 -3.42
C ASP A 135 20.50 12.19 -1.99
N ALA A 136 20.39 13.49 -1.73
CA ALA A 136 20.53 14.04 -0.38
C ALA A 136 19.41 13.55 0.56
N LEU A 137 18.18 13.42 0.06
CA LEU A 137 17.06 12.86 0.82
C LEU A 137 17.29 11.37 1.13
N THR A 138 17.73 10.59 0.14
CA THR A 138 18.10 9.18 0.32
C THR A 138 19.18 9.03 1.37
N GLN A 139 20.24 9.84 1.30
CA GLN A 139 21.32 9.82 2.28
C GLN A 139 20.81 10.13 3.69
N LEU A 140 19.97 11.16 3.83
CA LEU A 140 19.39 11.58 5.11
C LEU A 140 18.51 10.48 5.74
N LEU A 141 17.80 9.70 4.93
CA LEU A 141 16.90 8.63 5.38
C LEU A 141 17.57 7.24 5.43
N THR A 142 18.88 7.14 5.24
CA THR A 142 19.60 5.85 5.16
C THR A 142 19.42 5.00 6.41
N SER A 143 19.34 5.62 7.58
CA SER A 143 19.14 4.94 8.87
C SER A 143 17.75 4.33 9.03
N ILE A 144 16.76 4.73 8.23
CA ILE A 144 15.41 4.17 8.25
C ILE A 144 15.39 2.87 7.45
N ASP A 145 15.97 1.81 8.02
CA ASP A 145 16.13 0.49 7.39
C ASP A 145 15.37 -0.64 8.12
N GLY A 146 14.40 -0.25 8.95
CA GLY A 146 13.60 -1.17 9.74
C GLY A 146 12.86 -2.21 8.89
N GLN A 147 12.65 -3.40 9.48
CA GLN A 147 11.90 -4.50 8.88
C GLN A 147 10.44 -4.55 9.36
N SER A 148 9.97 -3.49 10.02
CA SER A 148 8.58 -3.29 10.45
C SER A 148 8.31 -1.80 10.66
N ALA A 149 7.04 -1.40 10.57
CA ALA A 149 6.61 -0.02 10.83
C ALA A 149 7.06 0.49 12.22
N VAL A 150 7.02 -0.38 13.24
CA VAL A 150 7.47 -0.07 14.61
C VAL A 150 8.95 0.30 14.61
N ILE A 151 9.81 -0.55 14.04
CA ILE A 151 11.26 -0.30 14.03
C ILE A 151 11.58 0.95 13.20
N SER A 152 10.96 1.12 12.02
CA SER A 152 11.21 2.29 11.17
C SER A 152 10.78 3.59 11.84
N SER A 153 9.63 3.60 12.53
CA SER A 153 9.17 4.77 13.29
C SER A 153 10.07 5.11 14.48
N ALA A 154 10.62 4.10 15.17
CA ALA A 154 11.60 4.31 16.23
C ALA A 154 12.87 4.98 15.67
N LYS A 155 13.42 4.47 14.56
CA LYS A 155 14.58 5.05 13.88
C LYS A 155 14.32 6.45 13.33
N TRP A 156 13.09 6.72 12.87
CA TRP A 156 12.67 8.07 12.51
C TRP A 156 12.79 9.02 13.70
N GLY A 157 12.35 8.58 14.88
CA GLY A 157 12.46 9.31 16.13
C GLY A 157 13.88 9.53 16.65
N GLU A 158 14.87 8.77 16.18
CA GLU A 158 16.29 8.96 16.51
C GLU A 158 16.94 10.11 15.71
N LEU A 159 16.34 10.54 14.61
CA LEU A 159 16.80 11.69 13.84
C LEU A 159 16.58 13.00 14.61
N GLU A 160 17.48 13.97 14.44
CA GLU A 160 17.24 15.31 14.96
C GLU A 160 15.99 15.91 14.30
N THR A 161 15.21 16.69 15.05
CA THR A 161 14.01 17.37 14.50
C THR A 161 14.32 18.17 13.24
N ALA A 162 15.48 18.83 13.17
CA ALA A 162 15.91 19.56 11.98
C ALA A 162 16.08 18.65 10.75
N GLN A 163 16.51 17.39 10.94
CA GLN A 163 16.63 16.40 9.86
C GLN A 163 15.26 15.89 9.42
N GLN A 164 14.35 15.61 10.36
CA GLN A 164 12.96 15.21 10.08
C GLN A 164 12.25 16.28 9.25
N GLU A 165 12.29 17.54 9.69
CA GLU A 165 11.67 18.66 8.97
C GLU A 165 12.32 18.88 7.60
N LYS A 166 13.65 18.71 7.50
CA LYS A 166 14.36 18.78 6.21
C LYS A 166 13.91 17.68 5.24
N ALA A 167 13.65 16.46 5.72
CA ALA A 167 13.16 15.36 4.89
C ALA A 167 11.79 15.71 4.29
N ILE A 168 10.85 16.12 5.15
CA ILE A 168 9.47 16.44 4.76
C ILE A 168 9.45 17.64 3.82
N SER A 169 10.15 18.73 4.17
CA SER A 169 10.30 19.90 3.30
C SER A 169 10.90 19.53 1.93
N GLY A 170 11.88 18.62 1.91
CA GLY A 170 12.51 18.12 0.68
C GLY A 170 11.52 17.42 -0.24
N VAL A 171 10.68 16.54 0.30
CA VAL A 171 9.63 15.84 -0.46
C VAL A 171 8.55 16.80 -0.94
N THR A 172 8.09 17.73 -0.09
CA THR A 172 7.13 18.77 -0.50
C THR A 172 7.67 19.61 -1.66
N ARG A 173 8.95 19.99 -1.62
CA ARG A 173 9.58 20.73 -2.73
C ARG A 173 9.61 19.90 -4.02
N LEU A 174 9.92 18.61 -3.95
CA LEU A 174 9.89 17.70 -5.11
C LEU A 174 8.48 17.65 -5.71
N LYS A 175 7.45 17.46 -4.88
CA LYS A 175 6.04 17.42 -5.27
C LYS A 175 5.60 18.71 -5.98
N LEU A 176 5.83 19.85 -5.34
CA LEU A 176 5.42 21.15 -5.89
C LEU A 176 6.15 21.47 -7.20
N ARG A 177 7.45 21.14 -7.29
CA ARG A 177 8.21 21.34 -8.53
C ARG A 177 7.70 20.47 -9.66
N LEU A 178 7.50 19.17 -9.41
CA LEU A 178 6.97 18.24 -10.41
C LEU A 178 5.61 18.72 -10.95
N ALA A 179 4.70 19.13 -10.05
CA ALA A 179 3.39 19.66 -10.43
C ALA A 179 3.49 20.97 -11.21
N SER A 180 4.27 21.94 -10.73
CA SER A 180 4.39 23.27 -11.35
C SER A 180 5.01 23.23 -12.76
N LEU A 181 5.91 22.26 -13.00
CA LEU A 181 6.56 22.09 -14.30
C LEU A 181 5.88 21.03 -15.18
N ALA A 182 4.72 20.48 -14.78
CA ALA A 182 4.07 19.40 -15.49
C ALA A 182 3.90 19.62 -17.01
N PRO A 183 3.49 20.80 -17.52
CA PRO A 183 3.36 21.03 -18.97
C PRO A 183 4.69 20.95 -19.72
N VAL A 184 5.80 21.28 -19.07
CA VAL A 184 7.15 21.25 -19.66
C VAL A 184 7.74 19.84 -19.56
N LEU A 185 7.67 19.23 -18.38
CA LEU A 185 8.27 17.92 -18.12
C LEU A 185 7.57 16.82 -18.95
N LYS A 186 6.24 16.88 -19.09
CA LYS A 186 5.47 15.91 -19.90
C LYS A 186 5.81 15.93 -21.39
N ASN A 187 6.35 17.02 -21.93
CA ASN A 187 6.76 17.08 -23.34
C ASN A 187 8.06 16.31 -23.62
N HIS A 188 8.86 16.04 -22.60
CA HIS A 188 10.18 15.43 -22.73
C HIS A 188 10.21 13.95 -22.38
N VAL A 189 9.12 13.41 -21.81
CA VAL A 189 9.02 12.01 -21.39
C VAL A 189 7.66 11.41 -21.71
N ASN A 190 7.58 10.08 -21.78
CA ASN A 190 6.30 9.39 -21.83
C ASN A 190 5.47 9.74 -20.57
N SER A 191 4.18 9.98 -20.75
CA SER A 191 3.18 10.21 -19.70
C SER A 191 3.29 9.25 -18.50
N ASP A 192 3.69 7.99 -18.72
CA ASP A 192 3.89 7.00 -17.67
C ASP A 192 5.02 7.35 -16.69
N PHE A 193 6.12 7.97 -17.15
CA PHE A 193 7.22 8.36 -16.27
C PHE A 193 6.80 9.48 -15.32
N PHE A 194 6.06 10.47 -15.84
CA PHE A 194 5.56 11.57 -15.02
C PHE A 194 4.60 11.06 -13.92
N ARG A 195 3.68 10.17 -14.30
CA ARG A 195 2.76 9.52 -13.34
C ARG A 195 3.53 8.74 -12.28
N LYS A 196 4.46 7.85 -12.67
CA LYS A 196 5.28 7.08 -11.73
C LYS A 196 6.08 7.97 -10.78
N ALA A 197 6.63 9.10 -11.25
CA ALA A 197 7.30 10.06 -10.38
C ALA A 197 6.35 10.65 -9.33
N SER A 198 5.15 11.04 -9.76
CA SER A 198 4.11 11.56 -8.87
C SER A 198 3.71 10.53 -7.82
N ASP A 199 3.45 9.29 -8.24
CA ASP A 199 3.06 8.18 -7.37
C ASP A 199 4.15 7.86 -6.33
N ARG A 200 5.44 7.90 -6.73
CA ARG A 200 6.57 7.70 -5.80
C ARG A 200 6.72 8.85 -4.81
N ILE A 201 6.61 10.09 -5.27
CA ILE A 201 6.69 11.26 -4.38
C ILE A 201 5.57 11.23 -3.35
N GLU A 202 4.35 10.91 -3.77
CA GLU A 202 3.20 10.79 -2.86
C GLU A 202 3.39 9.65 -1.86
N SER A 203 3.81 8.47 -2.31
CA SER A 203 4.16 7.35 -1.43
C SER A 203 5.20 7.74 -0.38
N ILE A 204 6.27 8.44 -0.77
CA ILE A 204 7.31 8.91 0.16
C ILE A 204 6.73 9.94 1.13
N GLU A 205 5.96 10.92 0.66
CA GLU A 205 5.33 11.96 1.49
C GLU A 205 4.47 11.35 2.59
N TYR A 206 3.56 10.44 2.22
CA TYR A 206 2.72 9.73 3.18
C TYR A 206 3.51 8.78 4.07
N THR A 207 4.58 8.17 3.58
CA THR A 207 5.49 7.35 4.41
C THR A 207 6.16 8.18 5.49
N LEU A 208 6.68 9.37 5.16
CA LEU A 208 7.33 10.24 6.15
C LEU A 208 6.34 10.75 7.20
N GLU A 209 5.13 11.15 6.77
CA GLU A 209 4.10 11.58 7.72
C GLU A 209 3.64 10.42 8.61
N THR A 210 3.47 9.21 8.04
CA THR A 210 3.11 8.03 8.81
C THR A 210 4.21 7.63 9.80
N LEU A 211 5.50 7.78 9.46
CA LEU A 211 6.61 7.56 10.40
C LEU A 211 6.54 8.53 11.59
N ARG A 212 6.29 9.82 11.33
CA ARG A 212 6.10 10.85 12.37
C ARG A 212 4.92 10.51 13.27
N VAL A 213 3.77 10.21 12.67
CA VAL A 213 2.53 9.87 13.37
C VAL A 213 2.70 8.60 14.21
N MET A 214 3.28 7.53 13.64
CA MET A 214 3.50 6.27 14.36
C MET A 214 4.46 6.47 15.54
N LYS A 215 5.52 7.28 15.38
CA LYS A 215 6.40 7.60 16.50
C LYS A 215 5.66 8.31 17.62
N ALA A 216 4.87 9.34 17.28
CA ALA A 216 4.06 10.06 18.26
C ALA A 216 3.03 9.13 18.94
N PHE A 217 2.41 8.24 18.17
CA PHE A 217 1.45 7.26 18.67
C PHE A 217 2.09 6.29 19.67
N PHE A 218 3.25 5.71 19.35
CA PHE A 218 3.96 4.82 20.27
C PHE A 218 4.49 5.52 21.53
N ASP A 219 4.74 6.83 21.44
CA ASP A 219 5.10 7.66 22.61
C ASP A 219 3.88 8.11 23.44
N GLY A 220 2.66 7.90 22.96
CA GLY A 220 1.43 8.41 23.60
C GLY A 220 1.26 9.93 23.47
N THR A 221 1.76 10.52 22.38
CA THR A 221 1.71 11.97 22.10
C THR A 221 1.04 12.32 20.77
N SER A 222 0.51 11.34 20.04
CA SER A 222 -0.26 11.57 18.81
C SER A 222 -1.55 12.33 19.08
N LEU A 223 -2.01 13.11 18.11
CA LEU A 223 -3.35 13.68 18.15
C LEU A 223 -4.39 12.62 17.76
N GLU A 224 -5.63 12.83 18.22
CA GLU A 224 -6.75 11.98 17.84
C GLU A 224 -6.90 11.92 16.31
N GLY A 225 -6.98 10.70 15.78
CA GLY A 225 -7.16 10.44 14.36
C GLY A 225 -5.92 10.62 13.48
N ASP A 226 -4.75 10.96 14.02
CA ASP A 226 -3.54 11.18 13.19
C ASP A 226 -3.18 9.95 12.33
N THR A 227 -3.46 8.75 12.82
CA THR A 227 -3.13 7.51 12.08
C THR A 227 -3.99 7.30 10.82
N SER A 228 -5.04 8.12 10.63
CA SER A 228 -5.90 8.13 9.42
C SER A 228 -5.17 8.52 8.14
N VAL A 229 -4.00 9.18 8.24
CA VAL A 229 -3.21 9.59 7.06
C VAL A 229 -2.90 8.40 6.15
N ARG A 230 -2.48 7.27 6.73
CA ARG A 230 -2.19 6.02 5.99
C ARG A 230 -3.45 5.48 5.32
N ASP A 231 -4.55 5.37 6.06
CA ASP A 231 -5.82 4.83 5.56
C ASP A 231 -6.44 5.69 4.45
N SER A 232 -6.29 7.01 4.50
CA SER A 232 -6.70 7.92 3.42
C SER A 232 -5.89 7.69 2.14
N TYR A 233 -4.57 7.45 2.26
CA TYR A 233 -3.73 7.05 1.13
C TYR A 233 -4.21 5.74 0.52
N MET A 234 -4.43 4.71 1.36
CA MET A 234 -4.89 3.41 0.90
C MET A 234 -6.22 3.50 0.14
N ALA A 235 -7.17 4.27 0.67
CA ALA A 235 -8.44 4.52 0.00
C ALA A 235 -8.26 5.25 -1.33
N GLY A 236 -7.33 6.22 -1.41
CA GLY A 236 -6.99 6.93 -2.65
C GLY A 236 -6.41 6.01 -3.72
N VAL A 237 -5.54 5.07 -3.35
CA VAL A 237 -4.97 4.08 -4.28
C VAL A 237 -6.05 3.18 -4.86
N VAL A 238 -6.92 2.63 -4.01
CA VAL A 238 -8.03 1.75 -4.44
C VAL A 238 -9.01 2.52 -5.32
N ASP A 239 -9.45 3.70 -4.88
CA ASP A 239 -10.37 4.57 -5.62
C ASP A 239 -9.83 4.93 -7.01
N GLY A 240 -8.59 5.42 -7.07
CA GLY A 240 -7.93 5.77 -8.31
C GLY A 240 -7.83 4.60 -9.28
N MET A 241 -7.52 3.40 -8.79
CA MET A 241 -7.46 2.19 -9.62
C MET A 241 -8.83 1.81 -10.20
N VAL A 242 -9.85 1.78 -9.36
CA VAL A 242 -11.21 1.35 -9.73
C VAL A 242 -11.88 2.35 -10.69
N ARG A 243 -11.61 3.65 -10.52
CA ARG A 243 -12.05 4.70 -11.45
C ARG A 243 -11.32 4.64 -12.79
N ALA A 244 -10.02 4.41 -12.79
CA ALA A 244 -9.22 4.33 -14.01
C ALA A 244 -9.50 3.05 -14.82
N ASN A 245 -10.02 1.99 -14.16
CA ASN A 245 -10.24 0.69 -14.78
C ASN A 245 -11.67 0.17 -14.46
N PRO A 246 -12.68 0.51 -15.30
CA PRO A 246 -14.07 0.12 -15.07
C PRO A 246 -14.30 -1.40 -14.93
N ASP A 247 -13.46 -2.21 -15.57
CA ASP A 247 -13.55 -3.67 -15.54
C ASP A 247 -12.89 -4.31 -14.30
N VAL A 248 -12.15 -3.52 -13.50
CA VAL A 248 -11.52 -4.04 -12.28
C VAL A 248 -12.56 -4.33 -11.22
N ARG A 249 -12.41 -5.51 -10.62
CA ARG A 249 -13.10 -5.97 -9.41
C ARG A 249 -12.06 -6.52 -8.45
N ILE A 250 -11.88 -5.83 -7.32
CA ILE A 250 -10.73 -6.00 -6.44
C ILE A 250 -11.12 -6.58 -5.07
N ILE A 251 -10.34 -7.58 -4.65
CA ILE A 251 -10.39 -8.17 -3.31
C ILE A 251 -9.30 -7.51 -2.46
N LEU A 252 -9.63 -6.85 -1.35
CA LEU A 252 -8.66 -6.21 -0.46
C LEU A 252 -8.34 -7.16 0.71
N LEU A 253 -7.07 -7.56 0.85
CA LEU A 253 -6.60 -8.37 1.98
C LEU A 253 -5.84 -7.47 2.96
N ALA A 254 -6.52 -7.04 4.02
CA ALA A 254 -5.96 -6.14 5.03
C ALA A 254 -6.46 -6.51 6.43
N HIS A 255 -5.91 -5.88 7.46
CA HIS A 255 -6.44 -6.00 8.82
C HIS A 255 -7.88 -5.46 8.92
N ASN A 256 -8.70 -5.99 9.85
CA ASN A 256 -10.08 -5.51 10.08
C ASN A 256 -10.13 -3.99 10.34
N ASN A 257 -9.13 -3.47 11.06
CA ASN A 257 -9.02 -2.04 11.36
C ASN A 257 -8.93 -1.17 10.10
N HIS A 258 -8.41 -1.67 8.97
CA HIS A 258 -8.36 -0.92 7.72
C HIS A 258 -9.64 -1.07 6.89
N LEU A 259 -10.46 -2.09 7.14
CA LEU A 259 -11.62 -2.45 6.30
C LEU A 259 -12.97 -2.12 6.92
N GLN A 260 -13.05 -1.91 8.23
CA GLN A 260 -14.31 -1.55 8.85
C GLN A 260 -14.84 -0.22 8.32
N LYS A 261 -16.17 -0.05 8.32
CA LYS A 261 -16.87 1.13 7.79
C LYS A 261 -17.13 2.20 8.86
N THR A 262 -16.56 2.02 10.04
CA THR A 262 -16.75 2.86 11.22
C THR A 262 -15.40 3.29 11.76
N PRO A 263 -15.31 4.42 12.47
CA PRO A 263 -14.05 4.86 13.05
C PRO A 263 -13.41 3.79 13.95
N VAL A 264 -12.09 3.69 13.91
CA VAL A 264 -11.32 2.87 14.84
C VAL A 264 -11.12 3.69 16.11
N SER A 265 -11.60 3.16 17.24
CA SER A 265 -11.40 3.79 18.54
C SER A 265 -10.68 2.84 19.49
N PHE A 266 -9.69 3.36 20.20
CA PHE A 266 -8.98 2.67 21.26
C PHE A 266 -9.20 3.41 22.58
N SER A 267 -9.68 2.72 23.61
CA SER A 267 -10.02 3.32 24.91
C SER A 267 -10.98 4.53 24.84
N GLY A 268 -11.83 4.59 23.82
CA GLY A 268 -12.81 5.67 23.62
C GLY A 268 -12.28 6.87 22.82
N GLU A 269 -11.01 6.89 22.46
CA GLU A 269 -10.39 7.95 21.65
C GLU A 269 -10.37 7.54 20.18
N LEU A 270 -10.56 8.52 19.29
CA LEU A 270 -10.45 8.30 17.85
C LEU A 270 -8.99 7.99 17.50
N THR A 271 -8.73 6.77 17.02
CA THR A 271 -7.40 6.36 16.57
C THR A 271 -7.24 6.59 15.06
N ALA A 272 -8.22 6.16 14.26
CA ALA A 272 -8.17 6.26 12.81
C ALA A 272 -9.56 6.35 12.18
N VAL A 273 -9.67 7.09 11.07
CA VAL A 273 -10.70 6.89 10.05
C VAL A 273 -10.14 5.88 9.05
N PRO A 274 -10.72 4.67 8.98
CA PRO A 274 -10.12 3.59 8.20
C PRO A 274 -10.43 3.69 6.70
N MET A 275 -9.62 3.01 5.89
CA MET A 275 -9.80 2.94 4.44
C MET A 275 -11.21 2.47 4.08
N GLY A 276 -11.75 1.49 4.80
CA GLY A 276 -13.10 0.97 4.58
C GLY A 276 -14.20 2.02 4.78
N GLN A 277 -14.02 2.97 5.69
CA GLN A 277 -14.96 4.07 5.86
C GLN A 277 -14.86 5.06 4.69
N HIS A 278 -13.63 5.44 4.29
CA HIS A 278 -13.43 6.29 3.11
C HIS A 278 -14.00 5.66 1.83
N LEU A 279 -13.84 4.36 1.63
CA LEU A 279 -14.39 3.64 0.49
C LEU A 279 -15.92 3.54 0.54
N ALA A 280 -16.50 3.38 1.74
CA ALA A 280 -17.96 3.39 1.89
C ALA A 280 -18.57 4.76 1.53
N GLU A 281 -17.86 5.85 1.78
CA GLU A 281 -18.28 7.21 1.43
C GLU A 281 -18.05 7.56 -0.05
N ARG A 282 -16.91 7.17 -0.64
CA ARG A 282 -16.55 7.51 -2.03
C ARG A 282 -17.26 6.62 -3.06
N GLU A 283 -17.46 5.36 -2.70
CA GLU A 283 -17.94 4.28 -3.59
C GLU A 283 -19.19 3.64 -2.97
N GLU A 284 -20.17 4.49 -2.62
CA GLU A 284 -21.40 4.07 -1.95
C GLU A 284 -22.12 2.98 -2.77
N GLY A 285 -22.41 1.85 -2.12
CA GLY A 285 -23.01 0.68 -2.77
C GLY A 285 -22.00 -0.24 -3.46
N ASP A 286 -20.77 0.19 -3.74
CA ASP A 286 -19.74 -0.59 -4.45
C ASP A 286 -18.73 -1.27 -3.50
N TYR A 287 -18.60 -0.77 -2.26
CA TYR A 287 -17.73 -1.36 -1.23
C TYR A 287 -18.44 -2.30 -0.24
N ARG A 288 -17.88 -3.49 -0.02
CA ARG A 288 -18.29 -4.46 1.00
C ARG A 288 -17.08 -4.92 1.82
N ALA A 289 -17.31 -5.23 3.09
CA ALA A 289 -16.28 -5.73 3.99
C ALA A 289 -16.78 -7.02 4.67
N ILE A 290 -15.92 -8.02 4.70
CA ILE A 290 -16.11 -9.29 5.42
C ILE A 290 -14.96 -9.38 6.41
N ALA A 291 -15.27 -9.59 7.69
CA ALA A 291 -14.28 -9.68 8.75
C ALA A 291 -14.19 -11.10 9.29
N PHE A 292 -12.97 -11.56 9.53
CA PHE A 292 -12.71 -12.72 10.38
C PHE A 292 -12.38 -12.24 11.79
N THR A 293 -12.94 -12.91 12.80
CA THR A 293 -12.84 -12.57 14.23
C THR A 293 -12.47 -13.79 15.03
#